data_AF-A0AAU1DEL6-F1
#
_entry.id   AF-A0AAU1DEL6-F1
#
_cell.length_a   1.000
_cell.length_b   1.000
_cell.length_c   1.000
_cell.angle_alpha   90.00
_cell.angle_beta   90.00
_cell.angle_gamma   90.00
#
_symmetry.space_group_name_H-M   'P 1'
#
loop_
_entity.id
_entity.type
_entity.pdbx_description
1 polymer ?
#
loop_
_entity_poly.entity_id
_entity_poly.type
_entity_poly.pdbx_seq_one_letter_code
_entity_poly.pdbx_strand_id
1 'polypeptide(L)'
;MTTHSNVSAGWYPDPHGAPQLLRYWDGSQWTEHTNPAGGQQPQAPAQGQVPQQQAALQHQQAAAQPQAAPQQFAPQQMAQPQQGGVPGGASLFNQQVLVVNQKAKLIEVTNEYSVFDQHGNTIGSVVQVGQSVLRKVLRFVSSIDQYLTHKLEIRDAYGQPQLLLTRPAKFIKSRVVVQRPDGSPVGEIVQQNAIGKINFAIMVDGQKIGAIKAENWRAWNFAIVDHNDAEIARITKTWEGLAKTLFTTADNYVLQIHYQLPEPLLSLVVATALTVDTALKQDARGLG
;
A
#
# COMPACT_ATOMS: atom_id res chain seq x y z
N MET A 1 -33.59 -28.02 7.19
CA MET A 1 -32.90 -26.90 7.84
C MET A 1 -31.94 -27.47 8.86
N THR A 2 -30.63 -27.44 8.58
CA THR A 2 -29.55 -27.62 9.59
C THR A 2 -28.35 -26.80 9.12
N THR A 3 -28.30 -25.55 9.54
CA THR A 3 -27.15 -24.64 9.33
C THR A 3 -25.97 -25.16 10.14
N HIS A 4 -24.96 -25.73 9.47
CA HIS A 4 -23.66 -26.01 10.09
C HIS A 4 -22.84 -24.72 10.03
N SER A 5 -22.66 -24.09 11.19
CA SER A 5 -21.69 -23.01 11.39
C SER A 5 -20.28 -23.56 11.18
N ASN A 6 -19.69 -23.32 10.01
CA ASN A 6 -18.32 -23.70 9.73
C ASN A 6 -17.39 -22.61 10.28
N VAL A 7 -16.87 -22.84 11.49
CA VAL A 7 -15.91 -21.96 12.14
C VAL A 7 -14.52 -22.39 11.68
N SER A 8 -13.86 -21.56 10.88
CA SER A 8 -12.52 -21.82 10.36
C SER A 8 -11.49 -21.93 11.47
N ALA A 9 -10.40 -22.68 11.25
CA ALA A 9 -9.31 -22.76 12.21
C ALA A 9 -8.70 -21.36 12.48
N GLY A 10 -8.45 -21.04 13.75
CA GLY A 10 -7.99 -19.70 14.13
C GLY A 10 -7.96 -19.46 15.63
N TRP A 11 -7.47 -18.29 16.04
CA TRP A 11 -7.45 -17.86 17.44
C TRP A 11 -8.76 -17.16 17.80
N TYR A 12 -9.41 -17.62 18.87
CA TYR A 12 -10.69 -17.11 19.33
C TYR A 12 -10.66 -16.87 20.85
N PRO A 13 -11.54 -16.01 21.40
CA PRO A 13 -11.64 -15.82 22.85
C PRO A 13 -11.90 -17.14 23.57
N ASP A 14 -11.11 -17.44 24.61
CA ASP A 14 -11.25 -18.70 25.37
C ASP A 14 -12.59 -18.75 26.12
N PRO A 15 -13.48 -19.72 25.83
CA PRO A 15 -14.77 -19.84 26.50
C PRO A 15 -14.67 -20.33 27.96
N HIS A 16 -13.50 -20.82 28.41
CA HIS A 16 -13.31 -21.38 29.75
C HIS A 16 -12.28 -20.64 30.63
N GLY A 17 -11.77 -19.48 30.20
CA GLY A 17 -10.65 -18.78 30.86
C GLY A 17 -10.84 -17.28 31.09
N ALA A 18 -9.97 -16.71 31.93
CA ALA A 18 -9.96 -15.30 32.33
C ALA A 18 -10.02 -14.33 31.13
N PRO A 19 -10.64 -13.14 31.28
CA PRO A 19 -10.68 -12.15 30.21
C PRO A 19 -9.25 -11.83 29.75
N GLN A 20 -9.04 -11.81 28.42
CA GLN A 20 -7.75 -11.60 27.72
C GLN A 20 -6.94 -12.85 27.33
N LEU A 21 -7.53 -14.05 27.32
CA LEU A 21 -6.90 -15.25 26.73
C LEU A 21 -7.54 -15.64 25.38
N LEU A 22 -6.72 -15.88 24.36
CA LEU A 22 -7.14 -16.50 23.10
C LEU A 22 -6.76 -17.98 23.13
N ARG A 23 -7.65 -18.84 22.62
CA ARG A 23 -7.41 -20.28 22.41
C ARG A 23 -7.51 -20.60 20.93
N TYR A 24 -6.71 -21.55 20.46
CA TYR A 24 -6.73 -21.94 19.06
C TYR A 24 -7.82 -23.00 18.79
N TRP A 25 -8.64 -22.76 17.78
CA TRP A 25 -9.60 -23.70 17.21
C TRP A 25 -8.99 -24.32 15.95
N ASP A 26 -8.99 -25.64 15.81
CA ASP A 26 -8.37 -26.33 14.66
C ASP A 26 -9.34 -26.59 13.49
N GLY A 27 -10.61 -26.17 13.62
CA GLY A 27 -11.68 -26.46 12.67
C GLY A 27 -12.62 -27.57 13.15
N SER A 28 -12.25 -28.32 14.19
CA SER A 28 -13.04 -29.43 14.73
C SER A 28 -13.11 -29.46 16.27
N GLN A 29 -12.07 -29.01 16.96
CA GLN A 29 -11.98 -28.95 18.42
C GLN A 29 -11.07 -27.80 18.89
N TRP A 30 -11.23 -27.43 20.16
CA TRP A 30 -10.32 -26.50 20.82
C TRP A 30 -9.02 -27.21 21.19
N THR A 31 -7.88 -26.59 20.90
CA THR A 31 -6.58 -27.12 21.31
C THR A 31 -6.17 -26.54 22.66
N GLU A 32 -5.17 -27.14 23.29
CA GLU A 32 -4.55 -26.64 24.53
C GLU A 32 -3.70 -25.37 24.30
N HIS A 33 -3.56 -24.88 23.06
CA HIS A 33 -2.76 -23.71 22.77
C HIS A 33 -3.51 -22.44 23.16
N THR A 34 -2.94 -21.68 24.10
CA THR A 34 -3.46 -20.39 24.57
C THR A 34 -2.44 -19.26 24.36
N ASN A 35 -2.92 -18.05 24.06
CA ASN A 35 -2.10 -16.86 23.88
C ASN A 35 -2.71 -15.66 24.65
N PRO A 36 -1.93 -14.92 25.46
CA PRO A 36 -2.41 -13.67 26.04
C PRO A 36 -2.72 -12.63 24.95
N ALA A 37 -3.85 -11.96 25.05
CA ALA A 37 -4.35 -10.99 24.07
C ALA A 37 -3.55 -9.66 24.02
N GLY A 38 -2.45 -9.55 24.78
CA GLY A 38 -1.51 -8.42 24.78
C GLY A 38 -0.16 -8.87 24.22
N GLY A 39 0.22 -8.30 23.07
CA GLY A 39 1.29 -8.82 22.22
C GLY A 39 2.64 -9.04 22.88
N GLN A 40 3.17 -10.24 22.68
CA GLN A 40 4.58 -10.59 22.53
C GLN A 40 4.62 -12.00 21.93
N GLN A 41 5.11 -12.14 20.69
CA GLN A 41 5.48 -13.45 20.13
C GLN A 41 6.90 -13.80 20.61
N PRO A 42 7.08 -14.95 21.26
CA PRO A 42 8.30 -15.72 21.09
C PRO A 42 8.09 -16.90 20.13
N GLN A 43 9.20 -17.24 19.50
CA GLN A 43 9.45 -18.24 18.47
C GLN A 43 8.82 -19.63 18.71
N ALA A 44 8.54 -20.31 17.59
CA ALA A 44 8.17 -21.72 17.55
C ALA A 44 9.22 -22.62 18.25
N PRO A 45 8.81 -23.59 19.09
CA PRO A 45 9.73 -24.61 19.58
C PRO A 45 9.87 -25.75 18.55
N ALA A 46 11.12 -26.04 18.20
CA ALA A 46 11.54 -27.31 17.66
C ALA A 46 11.31 -28.44 18.68
N GLN A 47 11.08 -29.63 18.14
CA GLN A 47 10.80 -30.87 18.86
C GLN A 47 11.98 -31.31 19.76
N GLY A 48 11.64 -31.82 20.95
CA GLY A 48 12.36 -32.91 21.63
C GLY A 48 13.51 -32.52 22.56
N GLN A 49 13.25 -32.49 23.87
CA GLN A 49 14.26 -32.71 24.91
C GLN A 49 14.04 -34.07 25.59
N VAL A 50 15.12 -34.83 25.77
CA VAL A 50 15.26 -35.91 26.76
C VAL A 50 16.42 -35.56 27.71
N PRO A 51 16.38 -35.97 28.99
CA PRO A 51 17.08 -35.27 30.07
C PRO A 51 18.51 -35.75 30.32
N GLN A 52 19.35 -34.83 30.80
CA GLN A 52 20.73 -35.06 31.23
C GLN A 52 20.82 -35.75 32.58
N GLN A 53 21.82 -36.64 32.72
CA GLN A 53 22.43 -36.99 34.00
C GLN A 53 23.96 -36.87 33.90
N GLN A 54 24.55 -36.32 34.96
CA GLN A 54 25.94 -35.90 35.10
C GLN A 54 26.93 -37.08 35.15
N ALA A 55 28.15 -36.88 34.63
CA ALA A 55 29.40 -36.99 35.40
C ALA A 55 30.62 -36.78 34.48
N ALA A 56 31.64 -36.12 35.03
CA ALA A 56 32.93 -35.83 34.42
C ALA A 56 33.77 -37.09 34.15
N LEU A 57 34.73 -37.00 33.21
CA LEU A 57 36.17 -37.32 33.37
C LEU A 57 36.88 -37.48 32.00
N GLN A 58 37.88 -36.63 31.77
CA GLN A 58 39.27 -36.97 31.37
C GLN A 58 39.62 -37.72 30.06
N HIS A 59 40.59 -37.10 29.35
CA HIS A 59 41.75 -37.65 28.61
C HIS A 59 41.63 -38.20 27.16
N GLN A 60 42.52 -37.62 26.32
CA GLN A 60 43.49 -38.23 25.39
C GLN A 60 43.21 -38.33 23.86
N GLN A 61 44.03 -37.58 23.12
CA GLN A 61 44.77 -37.87 21.88
C GLN A 61 44.22 -38.93 20.89
N ALA A 62 44.06 -38.55 19.61
CA ALA A 62 45.09 -38.74 18.57
C ALA A 62 44.50 -38.67 17.14
N ALA A 63 45.23 -37.98 16.26
CA ALA A 63 45.45 -38.23 14.84
C ALA A 63 44.28 -38.58 13.89
N ALA A 64 44.04 -37.71 12.90
CA ALA A 64 44.50 -37.95 11.52
C ALA A 64 43.98 -36.85 10.56
N GLN A 65 44.93 -36.10 10.00
CA GLN A 65 44.86 -35.46 8.67
C GLN A 65 45.10 -36.55 7.60
N PRO A 66 44.69 -36.42 6.30
CA PRO A 66 45.18 -35.33 5.43
C PRO A 66 44.28 -34.79 4.29
N GLN A 67 44.49 -33.50 4.02
CA GLN A 67 44.68 -32.79 2.74
C GLN A 67 43.83 -33.12 1.49
N ALA A 68 43.22 -32.07 0.91
CA ALA A 68 43.36 -31.72 -0.51
C ALA A 68 42.96 -30.25 -0.80
N ALA A 69 43.97 -29.47 -1.24
CA ALA A 69 44.04 -28.29 -2.12
C ALA A 69 42.93 -27.20 -2.20
N PRO A 70 43.29 -25.89 -2.16
CA PRO A 70 42.46 -24.79 -2.62
C PRO A 70 42.67 -24.51 -4.13
N GLN A 71 41.60 -24.57 -4.93
CA GLN A 71 41.60 -24.03 -6.29
C GLN A 71 40.85 -22.70 -6.35
N GLN A 72 41.62 -21.64 -6.60
CA GLN A 72 41.14 -20.34 -7.04
C GLN A 72 40.71 -20.44 -8.51
N PHE A 73 39.49 -19.99 -8.83
CA PHE A 73 39.10 -19.62 -10.19
C PHE A 73 38.39 -18.26 -10.20
N ALA A 74 38.67 -17.52 -11.27
CA ALA A 74 38.53 -16.09 -11.51
C ALA A 74 37.12 -15.48 -11.35
N PRO A 75 37.02 -14.14 -11.22
CA PRO A 75 35.75 -13.44 -11.33
C PRO A 75 35.24 -13.48 -12.78
N GLN A 76 34.20 -14.27 -13.04
CA GLN A 76 33.40 -14.11 -14.25
C GLN A 76 32.50 -12.89 -14.10
N GLN A 77 32.88 -11.82 -14.80
CA GLN A 77 31.95 -10.84 -15.33
C GLN A 77 30.93 -11.59 -16.19
N MET A 78 29.66 -11.56 -15.81
CA MET A 78 28.57 -11.83 -16.74
C MET A 78 27.23 -11.27 -16.24
N ALA A 79 26.59 -10.53 -17.15
CA ALA A 79 25.19 -10.13 -17.21
C ALA A 79 24.72 -9.04 -16.23
N GLN A 80 24.78 -7.79 -16.72
CA GLN A 80 23.75 -6.80 -16.44
C GLN A 80 22.38 -7.46 -16.66
N PRO A 81 21.40 -7.35 -15.73
CA PRO A 81 20.03 -7.69 -16.07
C PRO A 81 19.58 -6.70 -17.14
N GLN A 82 19.53 -7.18 -18.38
CA GLN A 82 18.75 -6.57 -19.44
C GLN A 82 17.35 -6.26 -18.88
N GLN A 83 16.89 -5.05 -19.17
CA GLN A 83 15.51 -4.61 -19.00
C GLN A 83 14.61 -5.62 -19.74
N GLY A 84 14.18 -6.65 -19.01
CA GLY A 84 13.26 -7.66 -19.48
C GLY A 84 11.86 -7.11 -19.36
N GLY A 85 11.20 -6.97 -20.51
CA GLY A 85 9.77 -6.66 -20.58
C GLY A 85 8.98 -7.52 -19.60
N VAL A 86 8.11 -6.86 -18.85
CA VAL A 86 7.32 -7.43 -17.76
C VAL A 86 6.44 -8.56 -18.30
N PRO A 87 6.62 -9.82 -17.84
CA PRO A 87 5.76 -10.92 -18.24
C PRO A 87 4.39 -10.79 -17.56
N GLY A 88 3.35 -10.50 -18.33
CA GLY A 88 1.98 -11.05 -18.21
C GLY A 88 1.18 -10.92 -16.91
N GLY A 89 1.70 -10.30 -15.85
CA GLY A 89 0.94 -9.98 -14.64
C GLY A 89 0.15 -8.69 -14.82
N ALA A 90 -1.11 -8.68 -14.42
CA ALA A 90 -2.00 -7.52 -14.44
C ALA A 90 -1.29 -6.26 -13.92
N SER A 91 -0.89 -5.36 -14.82
CA SER A 91 -0.26 -4.10 -14.45
C SER A 91 -1.31 -3.11 -13.97
N LEU A 92 -0.94 -2.24 -13.01
CA LEU A 92 -1.78 -1.18 -12.46
C LEU A 92 -2.51 -0.36 -13.54
N PHE A 93 -1.83 -0.10 -14.67
CA PHE A 93 -2.32 0.74 -15.75
C PHE A 93 -3.21 -0.01 -16.76
N ASN A 94 -3.21 -1.34 -16.75
CA ASN A 94 -4.06 -2.14 -17.65
C ASN A 94 -5.40 -2.53 -17.01
N GLN A 95 -5.67 -2.07 -15.78
CA GLN A 95 -6.91 -2.35 -15.09
C GLN A 95 -7.94 -1.25 -15.31
N GLN A 96 -9.17 -1.66 -15.62
CA GLN A 96 -10.32 -0.75 -15.68
C GLN A 96 -10.90 -0.48 -14.29
N VAL A 97 -10.69 -1.37 -13.32
CA VAL A 97 -11.19 -1.22 -11.95
C VAL A 97 -10.02 -1.37 -10.99
N LEU A 98 -9.78 -0.32 -10.22
CA LEU A 98 -8.81 -0.29 -9.14
C LEU A 98 -9.55 -0.07 -7.82
N VAL A 99 -9.37 -0.98 -6.88
CA VAL A 99 -9.90 -0.84 -5.51
C VAL A 99 -8.76 -0.38 -4.61
N VAL A 100 -8.95 0.73 -3.92
CA VAL A 100 -7.95 1.30 -3.02
C VAL A 100 -8.39 1.09 -1.59
N ASN A 101 -7.52 0.51 -0.76
CA ASN A 101 -7.77 0.29 0.65
C ASN A 101 -6.76 1.05 1.52
N GLN A 102 -7.27 1.80 2.50
CA GLN A 102 -6.47 2.62 3.43
C GLN A 102 -6.12 1.90 4.76
N LYS A 103 -6.38 0.59 4.93
CA LYS A 103 -6.36 -0.07 6.26
C LYS A 103 -5.15 0.35 7.12
N ALA A 104 -5.48 0.89 8.29
CA ALA A 104 -4.57 1.55 9.21
C ALA A 104 -3.44 0.64 9.71
N LYS A 105 -2.19 1.13 9.66
CA LYS A 105 -1.08 0.54 10.42
C LYS A 105 -1.15 0.98 11.89
N LEU A 106 -1.03 0.02 12.80
CA LEU A 106 -1.13 0.24 14.25
C LEU A 106 0.14 0.85 14.87
N ILE A 107 1.32 0.86 14.20
CA ILE A 107 2.58 1.39 14.78
C ILE A 107 3.49 2.13 13.77
N GLU A 108 3.06 2.41 12.53
CA GLU A 108 3.93 3.08 11.54
C GLU A 108 3.33 4.41 11.05
N VAL A 109 4.07 5.50 11.20
CA VAL A 109 3.65 6.91 10.99
C VAL A 109 3.50 7.26 9.49
N THR A 110 3.63 6.28 8.59
CA THR A 110 3.61 6.50 7.14
C THR A 110 2.25 6.10 6.57
N ASN A 111 1.59 7.02 5.88
CA ASN A 111 0.38 6.71 5.12
C ASN A 111 0.74 5.76 3.96
N GLU A 112 0.12 4.58 3.94
CA GLU A 112 0.28 3.57 2.91
C GLU A 112 -1.10 3.05 2.50
N TYR A 113 -1.31 2.89 1.20
CA TYR A 113 -2.55 2.38 0.61
C TYR A 113 -2.23 1.16 -0.25
N SER A 114 -3.04 0.11 -0.12
CA SER A 114 -2.94 -1.06 -1.01
C SER A 114 -3.92 -0.91 -2.18
N VAL A 115 -3.50 -1.32 -3.37
CA VAL A 115 -4.31 -1.27 -4.59
C VAL A 115 -4.57 -2.68 -5.09
N PHE A 116 -5.83 -2.99 -5.36
CA PHE A 116 -6.32 -4.29 -5.80
C PHE A 116 -7.02 -4.19 -7.15
N ASP A 117 -7.00 -5.29 -7.91
CA ASP A 117 -7.87 -5.45 -9.07
C ASP A 117 -9.32 -5.78 -8.64
N GLN A 118 -10.21 -5.92 -9.62
CA GLN A 118 -11.61 -6.33 -9.41
C GLN A 118 -11.78 -7.72 -8.79
N HIS A 119 -10.76 -8.59 -8.86
CA HIS A 119 -10.78 -9.94 -8.29
C HIS A 119 -10.21 -9.97 -6.86
N GLY A 120 -9.71 -8.85 -6.36
CA GLY A 120 -9.09 -8.74 -5.04
C GLY A 120 -7.60 -9.10 -5.02
N ASN A 121 -6.94 -9.26 -6.17
CA ASN A 121 -5.50 -9.46 -6.21
C ASN A 121 -4.78 -8.13 -5.99
N THR A 122 -3.75 -8.13 -5.14
CA THR A 122 -2.90 -6.94 -4.96
C THR A 122 -2.10 -6.69 -6.24
N ILE A 123 -2.23 -5.50 -6.81
CA ILE A 123 -1.58 -5.07 -8.06
C ILE A 123 -0.67 -3.86 -7.87
N GLY A 124 -0.66 -3.27 -6.67
CA GLY A 124 0.24 -2.18 -6.34
C GLY A 124 0.00 -1.60 -4.95
N SER A 125 0.76 -0.54 -4.65
CA SER A 125 0.62 0.23 -3.42
C SER A 125 0.93 1.71 -3.64
N VAL A 126 0.50 2.54 -2.72
CA VAL A 126 0.84 3.96 -2.65
C VAL A 126 1.52 4.18 -1.31
N VAL A 127 2.75 4.69 -1.33
CA VAL A 127 3.51 4.95 -0.10
C VAL A 127 3.94 6.40 -0.03
N GLN A 128 3.90 6.99 1.17
CA GLN A 128 4.50 8.29 1.41
C GLN A 128 5.99 8.15 1.68
N VAL A 129 6.82 8.84 0.90
CA VAL A 129 8.28 8.79 1.00
C VAL A 129 8.88 10.11 1.51
N GLY A 130 10.09 10.05 2.05
CA GLY A 130 10.81 11.23 2.55
C GLY A 130 10.40 11.69 3.96
N GLN A 131 9.64 10.88 4.72
CA GLN A 131 9.27 11.20 6.12
C GLN A 131 10.33 10.82 7.16
N SER A 132 11.35 10.03 6.79
CA SER A 132 12.33 9.53 7.74
C SER A 132 13.57 10.44 7.84
N VAL A 133 13.93 10.76 9.09
CA VAL A 133 15.18 11.35 9.60
C VAL A 133 15.17 12.83 10.02
N LEU A 134 14.67 13.81 9.25
CA LEU A 134 14.79 15.22 9.71
C LEU A 134 13.77 15.62 10.80
N ARG A 135 12.69 14.84 10.99
CA ARG A 135 11.58 15.18 11.90
C ARG A 135 11.65 14.60 13.30
N LYS A 136 12.57 13.66 13.58
CA LYS A 136 12.72 13.12 14.94
C LYS A 136 13.42 14.10 15.90
N VAL A 137 14.06 15.15 15.38
CA VAL A 137 14.76 16.17 16.18
C VAL A 137 13.93 17.45 16.39
N LEU A 138 12.94 17.75 15.54
CA LEU A 138 12.14 18.98 15.67
C LEU A 138 10.82 18.87 16.45
N ARG A 139 10.52 17.72 17.07
CA ARG A 139 9.27 17.52 17.84
C ARG A 139 9.20 18.35 19.15
N PHE A 140 10.09 19.32 19.34
CA PHE A 140 10.08 20.27 20.45
C PHE A 140 9.83 21.73 20.02
N VAL A 141 9.50 22.02 18.76
CA VAL A 141 9.07 23.37 18.36
C VAL A 141 7.78 23.28 17.55
N SER A 142 6.69 23.74 18.17
CA SER A 142 5.32 23.65 17.67
C SER A 142 5.13 24.44 16.36
N SER A 143 4.31 23.90 15.44
CA SER A 143 3.63 24.60 14.31
C SER A 143 4.20 24.55 12.87
N ILE A 144 5.05 23.58 12.49
CA ILE A 144 5.62 23.50 11.11
C ILE A 144 4.92 22.45 10.20
N ASP A 145 3.96 21.67 10.70
CA ASP A 145 3.44 20.50 9.95
C ASP A 145 2.62 20.85 8.70
N GLN A 146 2.05 22.05 8.63
CA GLN A 146 1.31 22.56 7.47
C GLN A 146 2.20 23.08 6.32
N TYR A 147 3.53 22.91 6.39
CA TYR A 147 4.52 23.48 5.45
C TYR A 147 5.33 22.44 4.68
N LEU A 148 4.92 21.17 4.64
CA LEU A 148 5.75 20.12 4.05
C LEU A 148 5.36 19.73 2.64
N THR A 149 6.39 19.53 1.84
CA THR A 149 6.29 18.81 0.58
C THR A 149 5.89 17.37 0.86
N HIS A 150 4.75 16.94 0.30
CA HIS A 150 4.35 15.53 0.35
C HIS A 150 4.87 14.84 -0.90
N LYS A 151 5.61 13.76 -0.71
CA LYS A 151 6.07 12.89 -1.80
C LYS A 151 5.40 11.54 -1.64
N LEU A 152 4.72 11.10 -2.69
CA LEU A 152 4.07 9.80 -2.76
C LEU A 152 4.68 9.02 -3.92
N GLU A 153 4.83 7.72 -3.74
CA GLU A 153 5.19 6.80 -4.81
C GLU A 153 4.02 5.85 -5.03
N ILE A 154 3.62 5.72 -6.29
CA ILE A 154 2.77 4.63 -6.74
C ILE A 154 3.70 3.52 -7.19
N ARG A 155 3.54 2.34 -6.60
CA ARG A 155 4.37 1.16 -6.84
C ARG A 155 3.52 0.03 -7.42
N ASP A 156 4.14 -0.78 -8.26
CA ASP A 156 3.52 -2.02 -8.74
C ASP A 156 3.49 -3.11 -7.65
N ALA A 157 2.93 -4.27 -7.99
CA ALA A 157 2.85 -5.43 -7.10
C ALA A 157 4.21 -5.94 -6.60
N TYR A 158 5.30 -5.62 -7.30
CA TYR A 158 6.67 -5.98 -6.94
C TYR A 158 7.38 -4.87 -6.14
N GLY A 159 6.67 -3.79 -5.80
CA GLY A 159 7.19 -2.65 -5.05
C GLY A 159 8.05 -1.70 -5.89
N GLN A 160 8.09 -1.85 -7.22
CA GLN A 160 8.84 -0.94 -8.08
C GLN A 160 8.05 0.35 -8.31
N PRO A 161 8.66 1.53 -8.15
CA PRO A 161 7.99 2.79 -8.40
C PRO A 161 7.60 2.90 -9.87
N GLN A 162 6.36 3.30 -10.13
CA GLN A 162 5.80 3.53 -11.45
C GLN A 162 5.47 5.01 -11.68
N LEU A 163 5.02 5.71 -10.64
CA LEU A 163 4.82 7.16 -10.66
C LEU A 163 5.27 7.78 -9.33
N LEU A 164 5.87 8.97 -9.45
CA LEU A 164 6.30 9.80 -8.35
C LEU A 164 5.42 11.05 -8.32
N LEU A 165 4.73 11.29 -7.20
CA LEU A 165 3.88 12.44 -7.01
C LEU A 165 4.49 13.37 -5.98
N THR A 166 4.60 14.64 -6.34
CA THR A 166 5.10 15.69 -5.45
C THR A 166 4.04 16.77 -5.31
N ARG A 167 3.55 16.97 -4.07
CA ARG A 167 2.81 18.17 -3.69
C ARG A 167 3.82 19.16 -3.09
N PRO A 168 4.24 20.20 -3.82
CA PRO A 168 5.18 21.19 -3.30
C PRO A 168 4.56 21.95 -2.12
N ALA A 169 5.40 22.35 -1.17
CA ALA A 169 4.98 23.20 -0.06
C ALA A 169 4.53 24.59 -0.56
N LYS A 170 3.35 25.03 -0.11
CA LYS A 170 2.69 26.33 -0.34
C LYS A 170 2.87 26.96 -1.75
N PHE A 171 1.87 26.69 -2.61
CA PHE A 171 1.36 27.68 -3.56
C PHE A 171 -0.11 27.98 -3.23
N ILE A 172 -0.62 29.11 -3.69
CA ILE A 172 -1.98 29.65 -3.45
C ILE A 172 -3.10 28.64 -3.78
N LYS A 173 -2.81 27.59 -4.57
CA LYS A 173 -3.75 26.53 -4.98
C LYS A 173 -3.09 25.15 -4.83
N SER A 174 -3.85 24.13 -4.46
CA SER A 174 -3.34 22.75 -4.42
C SER A 174 -2.91 22.29 -5.80
N ARG A 175 -1.67 21.78 -5.91
CA ARG A 175 -1.09 21.21 -7.13
C ARG A 175 -0.32 19.94 -6.80
N VAL A 176 -0.43 18.94 -7.66
CA VAL A 176 0.36 17.71 -7.61
C VAL A 176 1.12 17.59 -8.93
N VAL A 177 2.43 17.46 -8.85
CA VAL A 177 3.29 17.17 -10.00
C VAL A 177 3.50 15.67 -10.09
N VAL A 178 3.25 15.09 -11.26
CA VAL A 178 3.37 13.66 -11.53
C VAL A 178 4.56 13.43 -12.47
N GLN A 179 5.46 12.54 -12.07
CA GLN A 179 6.67 12.18 -12.81
C GLN A 179 6.83 10.66 -12.87
N ARG A 180 7.57 10.17 -13.86
CA ARG A 180 8.04 8.79 -13.88
C ARG A 180 9.29 8.62 -13.01
N PRO A 181 9.72 7.38 -12.71
CA PRO A 181 10.90 7.12 -11.88
C PRO A 181 12.21 7.63 -12.48
N ASP A 182 12.27 7.78 -13.82
CA ASP A 182 13.40 8.37 -14.54
C ASP A 182 13.45 9.90 -14.46
N GLY A 183 12.48 10.53 -13.77
CA GLY A 183 12.34 11.98 -13.66
C GLY A 183 11.61 12.65 -14.82
N SER A 184 11.16 11.89 -15.83
CA SER A 184 10.38 12.47 -16.94
C SER A 184 9.02 12.98 -16.43
N PRO A 185 8.61 14.20 -16.81
CA PRO A 185 7.31 14.74 -16.42
C PRO A 185 6.19 13.98 -17.14
N VAL A 186 5.12 13.66 -16.40
CA VAL A 186 3.88 13.09 -16.96
C VAL A 186 2.82 14.16 -17.08
N GLY A 187 2.72 15.02 -16.07
CA GLY A 187 1.74 16.11 -16.01
C GLY A 187 1.46 16.55 -14.59
N GLU A 188 0.36 17.27 -14.41
CA GLU A 188 0.02 17.92 -13.16
C GLU A 188 -1.48 17.89 -12.90
N ILE A 189 -1.85 17.84 -11.63
CA ILE A 189 -3.24 17.97 -11.17
C ILE A 189 -3.32 19.27 -10.39
N VAL A 190 -4.10 20.23 -10.88
CA VAL A 190 -4.11 21.61 -10.36
C VAL A 190 -5.52 22.01 -9.96
N GLN A 191 -5.69 22.48 -8.73
CA GLN A 191 -6.98 22.99 -8.26
C GLN A 191 -7.37 24.25 -9.02
N GLN A 192 -8.58 24.30 -9.58
CA GLN A 192 -9.04 25.47 -10.33
C GLN A 192 -9.68 26.52 -9.41
N ASN A 193 -10.59 26.08 -8.53
CA ASN A 193 -11.39 26.95 -7.66
C ASN A 193 -11.11 26.64 -6.18
N ALA A 194 -10.96 27.70 -5.36
CA ALA A 194 -10.77 27.60 -3.91
C ALA A 194 -12.06 27.79 -3.10
N ILE A 195 -13.15 28.27 -3.74
CA ILE A 195 -14.43 28.58 -3.09
C ILE A 195 -15.55 27.89 -3.89
N GLY A 196 -16.45 27.16 -3.23
CA GLY A 196 -17.57 26.44 -3.85
C GLY A 196 -17.25 24.98 -4.20
N LYS A 197 -17.72 24.52 -5.38
CA LYS A 197 -17.46 23.13 -5.85
C LYS A 197 -15.97 22.97 -6.17
N ILE A 198 -15.34 21.96 -5.55
CA ILE A 198 -13.91 21.68 -5.73
C ILE A 198 -13.70 20.99 -7.09
N ASN A 199 -12.96 21.64 -7.98
CA ASN A 199 -12.60 21.09 -9.28
C ASN A 199 -11.09 21.15 -9.47
N PHE A 200 -10.53 20.09 -10.05
CA PHE A 200 -9.12 20.04 -10.44
C PHE A 200 -9.00 19.89 -11.95
N ALA A 201 -8.02 20.57 -12.55
CA ALA A 201 -7.62 20.37 -13.92
C ALA A 201 -6.51 19.33 -14.00
N ILE A 202 -6.57 18.50 -15.04
CA ILE A 202 -5.47 17.62 -15.44
C ILE A 202 -4.72 18.35 -16.54
N MET A 203 -3.44 18.64 -16.29
CA MET A 203 -2.59 19.47 -17.13
C MET A 203 -1.41 18.67 -17.65
N VAL A 204 -1.05 18.86 -18.92
CA VAL A 204 0.15 18.33 -19.56
C VAL A 204 0.78 19.47 -20.33
N ASP A 205 2.07 19.75 -20.08
CA ASP A 205 2.80 20.84 -20.73
C ASP A 205 2.07 22.20 -20.69
N GLY A 206 1.34 22.46 -19.59
CA GLY A 206 0.55 23.68 -19.40
C GLY A 206 -0.82 23.69 -20.11
N GLN A 207 -1.16 22.66 -20.88
CA GLN A 207 -2.47 22.50 -21.51
C GLN A 207 -3.40 21.64 -20.65
N LYS A 208 -4.65 22.07 -20.49
CA LYS A 208 -5.70 21.27 -19.85
C LYS A 208 -6.14 20.16 -20.80
N ILE A 209 -5.99 18.90 -20.38
CA ILE A 209 -6.42 17.72 -21.15
C ILE A 209 -7.60 16.99 -20.52
N GLY A 210 -7.98 17.38 -19.30
CA GLY A 210 -9.11 16.81 -18.58
C GLY A 210 -9.39 17.55 -17.27
N ALA A 211 -10.37 17.05 -16.52
CA ALA A 211 -10.71 17.60 -15.22
C ALA A 211 -11.29 16.54 -14.28
N ILE A 212 -11.25 16.85 -12.99
CA ILE A 212 -11.85 16.07 -11.92
C ILE A 212 -12.93 16.95 -11.31
N LYS A 213 -14.18 16.52 -11.46
CA LYS A 213 -15.38 17.19 -10.97
C LYS A 213 -15.82 16.52 -9.69
N ALA A 214 -15.73 17.22 -8.57
CA ALA A 214 -16.24 16.70 -7.30
C ALA A 214 -17.74 16.93 -7.18
N GLU A 215 -18.52 16.02 -7.75
CA GLU A 215 -19.98 16.04 -7.66
C GLU A 215 -20.45 15.93 -6.21
N ASN A 216 -19.81 15.04 -5.42
CA ASN A 216 -20.00 14.98 -3.98
C ASN A 216 -18.69 14.64 -3.26
N TRP A 217 -17.99 15.70 -2.84
CA TRP A 217 -16.71 15.61 -2.11
C TRP A 217 -16.79 14.76 -0.84
N ARG A 218 -17.91 14.85 -0.10
CA ARG A 218 -18.10 14.15 1.18
C ARG A 218 -18.39 12.67 0.99
N ALA A 219 -19.05 12.31 -0.11
CA ALA A 219 -19.40 10.93 -0.44
C ALA A 219 -18.35 10.20 -1.30
N TRP A 220 -17.21 10.83 -1.58
CA TRP A 220 -16.20 10.31 -2.50
C TRP A 220 -16.78 10.02 -3.89
N ASN A 221 -17.55 10.96 -4.44
CA ASN A 221 -18.07 10.84 -5.79
C ASN A 221 -17.43 11.90 -6.69
N PHE A 222 -16.51 11.45 -7.54
CA PHE A 222 -15.75 12.28 -8.46
C PHE A 222 -15.88 11.76 -9.88
N ALA A 223 -16.36 12.59 -10.78
CA ALA A 223 -16.30 12.31 -12.22
C ALA A 223 -14.97 12.83 -12.77
N ILE A 224 -14.26 12.00 -13.53
CA ILE A 224 -13.08 12.40 -14.28
C ILE A 224 -13.50 12.50 -15.74
N VAL A 225 -13.23 13.66 -16.33
CA VAL A 225 -13.63 13.98 -17.70
C VAL A 225 -12.42 14.32 -18.56
N ASP A 226 -12.54 14.09 -19.87
CA ASP A 226 -11.58 14.56 -20.86
C ASP A 226 -11.74 16.06 -21.18
N HIS A 227 -11.02 16.53 -22.20
CA HIS A 227 -11.06 17.92 -22.66
C HIS A 227 -12.40 18.34 -23.28
N ASN A 228 -13.25 17.38 -23.68
CA ASN A 228 -14.59 17.61 -24.22
C ASN A 228 -15.68 17.46 -23.14
N ASP A 229 -15.29 17.39 -21.87
CA ASP A 229 -16.17 17.15 -20.73
C ASP A 229 -16.88 15.78 -20.75
N ALA A 230 -16.43 14.83 -21.60
CA ALA A 230 -16.93 13.47 -21.60
C ALA A 230 -16.35 12.68 -20.43
N GLU A 231 -17.18 11.93 -19.71
CA GLU A 231 -16.74 11.15 -18.55
C GLU A 231 -15.95 9.89 -18.98
N ILE A 232 -14.70 9.84 -18.54
CA ILE A 232 -13.74 8.79 -18.91
C ILE A 232 -13.43 7.85 -17.76
N ALA A 233 -13.64 8.31 -16.53
CA ALA A 233 -13.46 7.52 -15.32
C ALA A 233 -14.25 8.12 -14.16
N ARG A 234 -14.48 7.32 -13.12
CA ARG A 234 -15.19 7.74 -11.91
C ARG A 234 -14.54 7.16 -10.67
N ILE A 235 -14.51 7.95 -9.61
CA ILE A 235 -14.12 7.51 -8.27
C ILE A 235 -15.37 7.48 -7.39
N THR A 236 -15.66 6.34 -6.77
CA THR A 236 -16.80 6.14 -5.85
C THR A 236 -16.37 5.42 -4.56
N LYS A 237 -17.11 5.62 -3.47
CA LYS A 237 -16.86 4.89 -2.21
C LYS A 237 -17.14 3.37 -2.32
N THR A 238 -18.04 2.98 -3.22
CA THR A 238 -18.47 1.58 -3.39
C THR A 238 -18.80 1.33 -4.86
N TRP A 239 -18.37 0.19 -5.39
CA TRP A 239 -18.82 -0.27 -6.72
C TRP A 239 -20.17 -0.97 -6.58
N GLU A 240 -21.19 -0.52 -7.33
CA GLU A 240 -22.45 -1.27 -7.49
C GLU A 240 -22.15 -2.52 -8.34
N GLY A 241 -21.97 -3.68 -7.70
CA GLY A 241 -21.82 -4.95 -8.41
C GLY A 241 -20.75 -5.91 -7.91
N LEU A 242 -19.81 -5.46 -7.06
CA LEU A 242 -18.86 -6.34 -6.38
C LEU A 242 -19.53 -6.76 -5.08
N ALA A 243 -19.64 -8.07 -4.87
CA ALA A 243 -20.23 -8.62 -3.67
C ALA A 243 -19.58 -7.96 -2.44
N LYS A 244 -20.38 -7.23 -1.65
CA LYS A 244 -19.97 -6.55 -0.39
C LYS A 244 -19.24 -7.49 0.59
N THR A 245 -19.27 -8.79 0.32
CA THR A 245 -18.63 -9.87 1.08
C THR A 245 -17.13 -10.01 0.85
N LEU A 246 -16.59 -9.63 -0.32
CA LEU A 246 -15.13 -9.72 -0.58
C LEU A 246 -14.35 -8.51 -0.05
N PHE A 247 -15.01 -7.35 0.08
CA PHE A 247 -14.40 -6.10 0.55
C PHE A 247 -15.13 -5.64 1.82
N THR A 248 -14.81 -6.30 2.94
CA THR A 248 -15.44 -5.99 4.22
C THR A 248 -15.16 -4.56 4.68
N THR A 249 -16.17 -4.00 5.33
CA THR A 249 -16.40 -2.61 5.76
C THR A 249 -15.21 -1.91 6.43
N ALA A 250 -14.42 -1.14 5.68
CA ALA A 250 -13.76 0.12 6.11
C ALA A 250 -12.87 0.72 4.99
N ASP A 251 -12.96 2.05 4.82
CA ASP A 251 -12.07 2.94 4.05
C ASP A 251 -11.54 2.42 2.70
N ASN A 252 -12.48 1.91 1.90
CA ASN A 252 -12.25 1.62 0.48
C ASN A 252 -12.89 2.70 -0.40
N TYR A 253 -12.27 2.92 -1.55
CA TYR A 253 -12.90 3.56 -2.71
C TYR A 253 -12.41 2.89 -3.99
N VAL A 254 -13.15 3.10 -5.07
CA VAL A 254 -12.93 2.43 -6.35
C VAL A 254 -12.72 3.50 -7.41
N LEU A 255 -11.69 3.33 -8.23
CA LEU A 255 -11.55 3.99 -9.52
C LEU A 255 -12.04 3.04 -10.60
N GLN A 256 -13.04 3.47 -11.36
CA GLN A 256 -13.51 2.80 -12.56
C GLN A 256 -13.13 3.64 -13.78
N ILE A 257 -12.38 3.07 -14.71
CA ILE A 257 -12.00 3.65 -15.99
C ILE A 257 -12.90 3.03 -17.05
N HIS A 258 -13.56 3.87 -17.87
CA HIS A 258 -14.61 3.40 -18.78
C HIS A 258 -14.08 2.70 -20.03
N TYR A 259 -12.84 2.99 -20.43
CA TYR A 259 -12.16 2.41 -21.58
C TYR A 259 -10.65 2.61 -21.43
N GLN A 260 -9.85 1.91 -22.26
CA GLN A 260 -8.41 2.09 -22.25
C GLN A 260 -8.03 3.53 -22.65
N LEU A 261 -7.48 4.28 -21.71
CA LEU A 261 -7.06 5.66 -21.94
C LEU A 261 -5.66 5.70 -22.57
N PRO A 262 -5.39 6.66 -23.47
CA PRO A 262 -4.04 6.91 -23.96
C PRO A 262 -3.16 7.52 -22.85
N GLU A 263 -1.84 7.34 -22.97
CA GLU A 263 -0.88 8.09 -22.16
C GLU A 263 -0.75 9.54 -22.68
N PRO A 264 -0.50 10.54 -21.81
CA PRO A 264 -0.28 10.46 -20.36
C PRO A 264 -1.57 10.47 -19.51
N LEU A 265 -2.75 10.54 -20.15
CA LEU A 265 -4.03 10.70 -19.45
C LEU A 265 -4.29 9.53 -18.49
N LEU A 266 -4.04 8.29 -18.90
CA LEU A 266 -4.15 7.12 -18.05
C LEU A 266 -3.34 7.24 -16.75
N SER A 267 -2.04 7.55 -16.86
CA SER A 267 -1.17 7.77 -15.70
C SER A 267 -1.71 8.85 -14.76
N LEU A 268 -2.26 9.93 -15.31
CA LEU A 268 -2.80 11.05 -14.52
C LEU A 268 -4.14 10.70 -13.87
N VAL A 269 -4.99 9.88 -14.50
CA VAL A 269 -6.22 9.35 -13.92
C VAL A 269 -5.90 8.44 -12.74
N VAL A 270 -4.97 7.50 -12.92
CA VAL A 270 -4.50 6.60 -11.85
C VAL A 270 -3.85 7.41 -10.71
N ALA A 271 -2.96 8.35 -11.04
CA ALA A 271 -2.32 9.22 -10.06
C ALA A 271 -3.34 10.03 -9.23
N THR A 272 -4.38 10.56 -9.89
CA THR A 272 -5.46 11.29 -9.23
C THR A 272 -6.19 10.41 -8.22
N ALA A 273 -6.67 9.25 -8.67
CA ALA A 273 -7.46 8.38 -7.81
C ALA A 273 -6.67 7.94 -6.60
N LEU A 274 -5.43 7.52 -6.79
CA LEU A 274 -4.57 7.01 -5.73
C LEU A 274 -4.09 8.08 -4.74
N THR A 275 -4.27 9.37 -5.04
CA THR A 275 -3.79 10.47 -4.17
C THR A 275 -4.87 11.49 -3.77
N VAL A 276 -6.14 11.23 -4.08
CA VAL A 276 -7.27 12.11 -3.74
C VAL A 276 -7.35 12.44 -2.24
N ASP A 277 -7.06 11.47 -1.36
CA ASP A 277 -7.12 11.68 0.09
C ASP A 277 -5.95 12.52 0.63
N THR A 278 -4.75 12.27 0.11
CA THR A 278 -3.52 12.86 0.67
C THR A 278 -3.21 14.22 0.07
N ALA A 279 -3.53 14.42 -1.21
CA ALA A 279 -3.15 15.64 -1.93
C ALA A 279 -4.31 16.60 -2.20
N LEU A 280 -5.53 16.07 -2.40
CA LEU A 280 -6.69 16.88 -2.79
C LEU A 280 -7.58 17.22 -1.58
N LYS A 281 -7.71 16.32 -0.59
CA LYS A 281 -8.51 16.54 0.65
C LYS A 281 -7.87 17.38 1.74
N GLN A 282 -6.55 17.52 1.77
CA GLN A 282 -5.91 18.31 2.81
C GLN A 282 -6.22 19.82 2.71
N ASP A 283 -6.37 20.35 1.50
CA ASP A 283 -6.61 21.79 1.31
C ASP A 283 -8.00 22.21 1.79
N ALA A 284 -9.01 21.36 1.61
CA ALA A 284 -10.38 21.66 2.05
C ALA A 284 -10.57 21.68 3.58
N ARG A 285 -9.65 21.08 4.36
CA ARG A 285 -9.70 21.10 5.84
C ARG A 285 -9.04 22.34 6.45
N GLY A 286 -8.37 23.17 5.65
CA GLY A 286 -7.65 24.37 6.10
C GLY A 286 -8.47 25.67 6.08
N LEU A 287 -9.73 25.64 5.63
CA LEU A 287 -10.66 26.76 5.70
C LEU A 287 -11.48 26.64 6.99
N GLY A 288 -10.85 26.97 8.11
CA GLY A 288 -11.52 27.29 9.38
C GLY A 288 -11.70 28.80 9.51
#